data_AF-A0A7S2E5R1-F1
#
_entry.id   AF-A0A7S2E5R1-F1
#
_cell.length_a   1.000
_cell.length_b   1.000
_cell.length_c   1.000
_cell.angle_alpha   90.00
_cell.angle_beta   90.00
_cell.angle_gamma   90.00
#
_symmetry.space_group_name_H-M   'P 1'
#
loop_
_entity.id
_entity.type
_entity.pdbx_description
1 polymer ?
#
loop_
_entity_poly.entity_id
_entity_poly.type
_entity_poly.pdbx_seq_one_letter_code
_entity_poly.pdbx_strand_id
1 'polypeptide(L)'
;DDPVNLRSQYMACSYGKLEFNPASDRKRSRTYKGEGSDISNGAVTVNVDTAVFEGNDSVMRNDISNELNKMFGVSNPSKLANHVMYCLPPGTMSGIAYAYINSWNSVYSDNWCTYLTAQMHEIGHNLNLAHSNEDGDYKDKSGMMGFSYSLDDGPLMCFNAAKSWQLGWYDDTDQVKTMSVNGVSSYTGPLSGIVHYNDSNNPIRNTNPILIKLNQESDSTDYYVTFNSKTSFNSGTAEGGNQVMIVRVGSEGKGYAESELVSKLNAGGAYTIPNFDGRSNTATVEVSSINDATSASVSICIGECDDKSTPTVSPTPHGCATEIVDFEIDIVTDKYPN
;
A
#
# COMPACT_ATOMS: atom_id res chain seq x y z
N ASP A 1 -18.90 -14.94 8.19
CA ASP A 1 -18.01 -13.78 8.32
C ASP A 1 -16.81 -13.98 7.46
N ASP A 2 -16.54 -12.97 6.64
CA ASP A 2 -15.32 -12.80 5.85
C ASP A 2 -14.42 -11.89 6.70
N PRO A 3 -13.36 -12.45 7.34
CA PRO A 3 -12.54 -11.72 8.30
C PRO A 3 -11.69 -10.63 7.65
N VAL A 4 -11.40 -10.73 6.34
CA VAL A 4 -10.57 -9.78 5.61
C VAL A 4 -11.11 -9.58 4.19
N ASN A 5 -11.67 -8.40 3.97
CA ASN A 5 -12.24 -8.00 2.69
C ASN A 5 -11.73 -6.62 2.25
N LEU A 6 -12.17 -6.18 1.05
CA LEU A 6 -11.91 -4.85 0.51
C LEU A 6 -12.09 -3.74 1.54
N ARG A 7 -13.21 -3.74 2.28
CA ARG A 7 -13.51 -2.70 3.28
C ARG A 7 -12.49 -2.72 4.40
N SER A 8 -12.30 -3.87 5.06
CA SER A 8 -11.40 -3.96 6.21
C SER A 8 -9.94 -3.63 5.84
N GLN A 9 -9.47 -4.06 4.67
CA GLN A 9 -8.08 -3.82 4.25
C GLN A 9 -7.84 -2.36 3.85
N TYR A 10 -8.75 -1.72 3.10
CA TYR A 10 -8.65 -0.28 2.83
C TYR A 10 -8.73 0.56 4.10
N MET A 11 -9.63 0.21 5.03
CA MET A 11 -9.73 0.88 6.32
C MET A 11 -8.45 0.74 7.12
N ALA A 12 -7.85 -0.46 7.17
CA ALA A 12 -6.62 -0.69 7.90
C ALA A 12 -5.45 0.10 7.29
N CYS A 13 -5.24 0.00 5.97
CA CYS A 13 -4.15 0.70 5.29
C CYS A 13 -4.29 2.22 5.36
N SER A 14 -5.50 2.76 5.30
CA SER A 14 -5.75 4.20 5.35
C SER A 14 -5.92 4.75 6.78
N TYR A 15 -5.83 3.92 7.81
CA TYR A 15 -6.17 4.30 9.20
C TYR A 15 -7.57 4.90 9.35
N GLY A 16 -8.54 4.30 8.67
CA GLY A 16 -9.95 4.70 8.71
C GLY A 16 -10.28 5.93 7.88
N LYS A 17 -9.34 6.47 7.10
CA LYS A 17 -9.59 7.63 6.23
C LYS A 17 -10.37 7.27 4.97
N LEU A 18 -10.28 6.02 4.53
CA LEU A 18 -11.07 5.48 3.42
C LEU A 18 -11.79 4.20 3.85
N GLU A 19 -13.11 4.22 3.70
CA GLU A 19 -13.99 3.09 3.97
C GLU A 19 -14.93 2.87 2.78
N PHE A 20 -14.94 1.64 2.26
CA PHE A 20 -15.91 1.22 1.27
C PHE A 20 -17.10 0.56 1.96
N ASN A 21 -18.28 1.17 1.81
CA ASN A 21 -19.52 0.66 2.37
C ASN A 21 -20.34 -0.05 1.27
N PRO A 22 -21.07 -1.14 1.61
CA PRO A 22 -21.98 -1.78 0.67
C PRO A 22 -23.04 -0.77 0.20
N ALA A 23 -23.45 -0.90 -1.07
CA ALA A 23 -24.56 -0.11 -1.60
C ALA A 23 -25.84 -0.37 -0.77
N SER A 24 -26.62 0.68 -0.52
CA SER A 24 -27.87 0.54 0.23
C SER A 24 -28.84 -0.41 -0.46
N ASP A 25 -29.53 -1.22 0.35
CA ASP A 25 -30.58 -2.12 -0.13
C ASP A 25 -31.59 -1.37 -1.00
N ARG A 26 -31.88 -1.94 -2.17
CA ARG A 26 -32.76 -1.31 -3.16
C ARG A 26 -33.58 -2.36 -3.90
N LYS A 27 -34.89 -2.17 -3.88
CA LYS A 27 -35.82 -2.96 -4.67
C LYS A 27 -35.68 -2.62 -6.15
N ARG A 28 -35.78 -3.64 -7.01
CA ARG A 28 -35.94 -3.44 -8.46
C ARG A 28 -37.17 -2.58 -8.75
N SER A 29 -37.12 -1.85 -9.86
CA SER A 29 -38.24 -1.06 -10.36
C SER A 29 -39.48 -1.94 -10.52
N ARG A 30 -40.64 -1.43 -10.10
CA ARG A 30 -41.93 -2.15 -10.23
C ARG A 30 -42.32 -2.42 -11.69
N THR A 31 -41.76 -1.63 -12.62
CA THR A 31 -41.99 -1.78 -14.05
C THR A 31 -41.04 -2.79 -14.71
N TYR A 32 -39.97 -3.19 -14.02
CA TYR A 32 -39.02 -4.18 -14.50
C TYR A 32 -39.67 -5.58 -14.47
N LYS A 33 -39.53 -6.32 -15.58
CA LYS A 33 -40.15 -7.65 -15.78
C LYS A 33 -39.14 -8.78 -16.03
N GLY A 34 -37.85 -8.48 -16.06
CA GLY A 34 -36.80 -9.47 -16.25
C GLY A 34 -36.43 -10.22 -14.97
N GLU A 35 -35.46 -11.11 -15.11
CA GLU A 35 -34.89 -11.88 -14.01
C GLU A 35 -33.85 -11.08 -13.22
N GLY A 36 -33.33 -11.63 -12.13
CA GLY A 36 -32.33 -10.99 -11.26
C GLY A 36 -32.87 -10.65 -9.88
N SER A 37 -32.00 -10.11 -9.03
CA SER A 37 -32.32 -9.84 -7.61
C SER A 37 -32.48 -8.34 -7.32
N ASP A 38 -33.03 -8.04 -6.15
CA ASP A 38 -32.86 -6.72 -5.54
C ASP A 38 -31.38 -6.51 -5.14
N ILE A 39 -30.96 -5.27 -4.92
CA ILE A 39 -29.70 -5.00 -4.22
C ILE A 39 -29.93 -5.31 -2.76
N SER A 40 -29.10 -6.19 -2.20
CA SER A 40 -29.08 -6.49 -0.77
C SER A 40 -27.65 -6.66 -0.31
N ASN A 41 -27.28 -6.00 0.79
CA ASN A 41 -25.92 -5.98 1.32
C ASN A 41 -24.86 -5.65 0.25
N GLY A 42 -25.17 -4.67 -0.61
CA GLY A 42 -24.27 -4.24 -1.69
C GLY A 42 -24.14 -5.20 -2.88
N ALA A 43 -24.79 -6.36 -2.88
CA ALA A 43 -24.73 -7.35 -3.96
C ALA A 43 -26.04 -7.41 -4.76
N VAL A 44 -25.94 -7.78 -6.04
CA VAL A 44 -27.07 -8.00 -6.95
C VAL A 44 -26.73 -9.07 -7.99
N THR A 45 -27.68 -9.96 -8.26
CA THR A 45 -27.61 -10.89 -9.39
C THR A 45 -28.25 -10.25 -10.62
N VAL A 46 -27.49 -10.20 -11.72
CA VAL A 46 -27.93 -9.67 -13.02
C VAL A 46 -27.90 -10.81 -14.03
N ASN A 47 -28.98 -10.98 -14.78
CA ASN A 47 -29.06 -11.96 -15.86
C ASN A 47 -28.98 -11.23 -17.20
N VAL A 48 -28.12 -11.72 -18.09
CA VAL A 48 -27.98 -11.22 -19.46
C VAL A 48 -27.92 -12.41 -20.42
N ASP A 49 -28.43 -12.23 -21.63
CA ASP A 49 -28.42 -13.28 -22.67
C ASP A 49 -27.06 -13.37 -23.41
N THR A 50 -26.09 -12.55 -23.01
CA THR A 50 -24.76 -12.50 -23.62
C THR A 50 -24.05 -13.85 -23.46
N ALA A 51 -23.58 -14.41 -24.58
CA ALA A 51 -22.87 -15.68 -24.56
C ALA A 51 -21.52 -15.60 -23.82
N VAL A 52 -21.15 -16.70 -23.17
CA VAL A 52 -19.87 -16.84 -22.46
C VAL A 52 -18.83 -17.46 -23.41
N PHE A 53 -17.83 -16.66 -23.80
CA PHE A 53 -16.63 -17.11 -24.49
C PHE A 53 -15.52 -16.05 -24.34
N GLU A 54 -14.27 -16.48 -24.53
CA GLU A 54 -13.10 -15.65 -24.28
C GLU A 54 -13.09 -14.38 -25.14
N GLY A 55 -12.93 -13.22 -24.50
CA GLY A 55 -12.87 -11.91 -25.15
C GLY A 55 -14.23 -11.25 -25.37
N ASN A 56 -15.31 -11.84 -24.86
CA ASN A 56 -16.66 -11.26 -24.95
C ASN A 56 -17.00 -10.33 -23.78
N ASP A 57 -16.05 -10.06 -22.90
CA ASP A 57 -16.23 -9.33 -21.65
C ASP A 57 -16.71 -7.89 -21.86
N SER A 58 -16.23 -7.18 -22.89
CA SER A 58 -16.71 -5.82 -23.17
C SER A 58 -18.19 -5.79 -23.56
N VAL A 59 -18.67 -6.80 -24.30
CA VAL A 59 -20.09 -6.91 -24.66
C VAL A 59 -20.91 -7.21 -23.41
N MET A 60 -20.49 -8.20 -22.62
CA MET A 60 -21.19 -8.59 -21.40
C MET A 60 -21.22 -7.47 -20.36
N ARG A 61 -20.11 -6.74 -20.16
CA ARG A 61 -20.04 -5.55 -19.30
C ARG A 61 -21.05 -4.48 -19.70
N ASN A 62 -21.21 -4.23 -21.00
CA ASN A 62 -22.20 -3.27 -21.51
C ASN A 62 -23.64 -3.76 -21.28
N ASP A 63 -23.90 -5.05 -21.51
CA ASP A 63 -25.22 -5.65 -21.30
C ASP A 63 -25.60 -5.65 -19.81
N ILE A 64 -24.67 -5.99 -18.92
CA ILE A 64 -24.85 -5.87 -17.46
C ILE A 64 -25.16 -4.42 -17.07
N SER A 65 -24.42 -3.44 -17.61
CA SER A 65 -24.66 -2.01 -17.33
C SER A 65 -26.07 -1.58 -17.76
N ASN A 66 -26.48 -1.98 -18.96
CA ASN A 66 -27.81 -1.71 -19.48
C ASN A 66 -28.90 -2.39 -18.66
N GLU A 67 -28.65 -3.61 -18.20
CA GLU A 67 -29.61 -4.36 -17.43
C GLU A 67 -29.78 -3.78 -16.02
N LEU A 68 -28.69 -3.41 -15.35
CA LEU A 68 -28.75 -2.68 -14.07
C LEU A 68 -29.55 -1.37 -14.19
N ASN A 69 -29.36 -0.62 -15.27
CA ASN A 69 -30.12 0.60 -15.54
C ASN A 69 -31.63 0.33 -15.62
N LYS A 70 -32.04 -0.73 -16.34
CA LYS A 70 -33.45 -1.14 -16.43
C LYS A 70 -33.98 -1.66 -15.10
N MET A 71 -33.21 -2.51 -14.41
CA MET A 71 -33.57 -3.13 -13.14
C MET A 71 -33.90 -2.08 -12.07
N PHE A 72 -33.12 -1.01 -11.99
CA PHE A 72 -33.25 -0.02 -10.91
C PHE A 72 -33.75 1.36 -11.36
N GLY A 73 -34.08 1.51 -12.64
CA GLY A 73 -34.60 2.78 -13.18
C GLY A 73 -33.59 3.92 -13.09
N VAL A 74 -32.30 3.63 -13.30
CA VAL A 74 -31.21 4.62 -13.27
C VAL A 74 -30.60 4.81 -14.65
N SER A 75 -29.96 5.95 -14.89
CA SER A 75 -29.33 6.27 -16.18
C SER A 75 -27.91 5.69 -16.33
N ASN A 76 -27.26 5.36 -15.23
CA ASN A 76 -25.93 4.77 -15.21
C ASN A 76 -25.71 3.99 -13.90
N PRO A 77 -24.95 2.88 -13.89
CA PRO A 77 -24.69 2.12 -12.66
C PRO A 77 -23.97 2.92 -11.55
N SER A 78 -23.24 3.99 -11.88
CA SER A 78 -22.68 4.93 -10.89
C SER A 78 -23.74 5.67 -10.05
N LYS A 79 -25.02 5.57 -10.41
CA LYS A 79 -26.15 6.04 -9.57
C LYS A 79 -26.61 5.01 -8.53
N LEU A 80 -26.05 3.81 -8.56
CA LEU A 80 -26.29 2.75 -7.58
C LEU A 80 -25.25 2.81 -6.46
N ALA A 81 -23.99 3.01 -6.81
CA ALA A 81 -22.86 3.13 -5.88
C ALA A 81 -21.71 3.94 -6.51
N ASN A 82 -20.78 4.42 -5.68
CA ASN A 82 -19.58 5.13 -6.16
C ASN A 82 -18.66 4.21 -6.97
N HIS A 83 -18.57 2.94 -6.58
CA HIS A 83 -17.85 1.89 -7.28
C HIS A 83 -18.76 0.68 -7.48
N VAL A 84 -18.68 0.04 -8.64
CA VAL A 84 -19.47 -1.13 -9.00
C VAL A 84 -18.54 -2.16 -9.65
N MET A 85 -18.50 -3.34 -9.03
CA MET A 85 -17.67 -4.47 -9.42
C MET A 85 -18.53 -5.48 -10.20
N TYR A 86 -18.10 -5.87 -11.39
CA TYR A 86 -18.77 -6.91 -12.18
C TYR A 86 -18.01 -8.22 -12.07
N CYS A 87 -18.63 -9.23 -11.46
CA CYS A 87 -18.15 -10.62 -11.48
C CYS A 87 -18.70 -11.30 -12.74
N LEU A 88 -17.87 -11.51 -13.76
CA LEU A 88 -18.27 -12.19 -14.99
C LEU A 88 -18.19 -13.71 -14.82
N PRO A 89 -19.01 -14.50 -15.53
CA PRO A 89 -18.90 -15.95 -15.54
C PRO A 89 -17.51 -16.42 -16.04
N PRO A 90 -17.05 -17.61 -15.60
CA PRO A 90 -15.77 -18.17 -16.03
C PRO A 90 -15.71 -18.35 -17.55
N GLY A 91 -14.56 -17.99 -18.14
CA GLY A 91 -14.33 -18.10 -19.59
C GLY A 91 -14.84 -16.92 -20.42
N THR A 92 -15.37 -15.86 -19.80
CA THR A 92 -15.81 -14.64 -20.52
C THR A 92 -14.65 -13.74 -20.94
N MET A 93 -13.56 -13.72 -20.17
CA MET A 93 -12.39 -12.86 -20.39
C MET A 93 -11.09 -13.66 -20.40
N SER A 94 -10.08 -13.15 -21.13
CA SER A 94 -8.74 -13.73 -21.24
C SER A 94 -7.86 -13.42 -20.01
N GLY A 95 -8.06 -12.24 -19.41
CA GLY A 95 -7.38 -11.82 -18.19
C GLY A 95 -8.11 -12.22 -16.90
N ILE A 96 -7.56 -11.79 -15.77
CA ILE A 96 -8.14 -12.07 -14.44
C ILE A 96 -9.11 -10.98 -13.97
N ALA A 97 -8.83 -9.72 -14.30
CA ALA A 97 -9.63 -8.56 -13.99
C ALA A 97 -9.15 -7.34 -14.80
N TYR A 98 -9.93 -6.26 -14.80
CA TYR A 98 -9.53 -4.92 -15.24
C TYR A 98 -10.46 -3.85 -14.66
N ALA A 99 -9.98 -2.60 -14.62
CA ALA A 99 -10.76 -1.48 -14.15
C ALA A 99 -10.53 -0.24 -15.00
N TYR A 100 -11.54 0.63 -15.04
CA TYR A 100 -11.39 1.94 -15.61
C TYR A 100 -10.67 2.87 -14.63
N ILE A 101 -9.71 3.63 -15.14
CA ILE A 101 -8.90 4.57 -14.35
C ILE A 101 -9.77 5.75 -13.92
N ASN A 102 -9.67 6.15 -12.64
CA ASN A 102 -10.41 7.28 -12.06
C ASN A 102 -11.92 7.22 -12.40
N SER A 103 -12.49 6.04 -12.19
CA SER A 103 -13.83 5.68 -12.65
C SER A 103 -14.55 4.83 -11.60
N TRP A 104 -15.82 4.54 -11.85
CA TRP A 104 -16.66 3.75 -10.95
C TRP A 104 -16.61 2.24 -11.25
N ASN A 105 -16.13 1.81 -12.42
CA ASN A 105 -16.31 0.44 -12.89
C ASN A 105 -15.03 -0.40 -12.82
N SER A 106 -15.19 -1.61 -12.28
CA SER A 106 -14.18 -2.68 -12.27
C SER A 106 -14.83 -3.99 -12.69
N VAL A 107 -14.09 -4.86 -13.38
CA VAL A 107 -14.58 -6.10 -13.99
C VAL A 107 -13.62 -7.22 -13.66
N TYR A 108 -14.16 -8.37 -13.30
CA TYR A 108 -13.41 -9.50 -12.75
C TYR A 108 -13.88 -10.80 -13.39
N SER A 109 -12.94 -11.72 -13.58
CA SER A 109 -13.20 -13.07 -14.08
C SER A 109 -13.57 -13.99 -12.93
N ASP A 110 -14.79 -14.51 -12.90
CA ASP A 110 -15.21 -15.57 -11.98
C ASP A 110 -14.84 -15.24 -10.51
N ASN A 111 -14.09 -16.13 -9.84
CA ASN A 111 -13.70 -15.98 -8.44
C ASN A 111 -12.70 -14.84 -8.18
N TRP A 112 -12.09 -14.24 -9.21
CA TRP A 112 -11.22 -13.08 -9.01
C TRP A 112 -11.94 -11.88 -8.41
N CYS A 113 -13.27 -11.85 -8.48
CA CYS A 113 -14.05 -10.82 -7.82
C CYS A 113 -14.19 -11.03 -6.30
N THR A 114 -13.79 -12.19 -5.76
CA THR A 114 -13.81 -12.49 -4.32
C THR A 114 -12.43 -12.31 -3.68
N TYR A 115 -11.34 -12.48 -4.44
CA TYR A 115 -9.98 -12.41 -3.90
C TYR A 115 -9.55 -10.99 -3.51
N LEU A 116 -9.14 -10.81 -2.25
CA LEU A 116 -8.80 -9.50 -1.66
C LEU A 116 -7.87 -8.67 -2.55
N THR A 117 -6.76 -9.27 -3.01
CA THR A 117 -5.75 -8.50 -3.75
C THR A 117 -6.24 -8.02 -5.11
N ALA A 118 -7.11 -8.78 -5.79
CA ALA A 118 -7.72 -8.32 -7.03
C ALA A 118 -8.72 -7.19 -6.75
N GLN A 119 -9.55 -7.32 -5.72
CA GLN A 119 -10.46 -6.24 -5.33
C GLN A 119 -9.69 -4.94 -5.00
N MET A 120 -8.62 -5.04 -4.18
CA MET A 120 -7.77 -3.90 -3.83
C MET A 120 -7.07 -3.29 -5.05
N HIS A 121 -6.59 -4.11 -5.98
CA HIS A 121 -5.89 -3.66 -7.19
C HIS A 121 -6.82 -2.88 -8.14
N GLU A 122 -7.95 -3.48 -8.49
CA GLU A 122 -8.88 -2.89 -9.46
C GLU A 122 -9.60 -1.66 -8.90
N ILE A 123 -9.97 -1.69 -7.61
CA ILE A 123 -10.46 -0.48 -6.93
C ILE A 123 -9.35 0.57 -6.82
N GLY A 124 -8.08 0.17 -6.70
CA GLY A 124 -6.93 1.06 -6.82
C GLY A 124 -6.93 1.85 -8.13
N HIS A 125 -7.19 1.20 -9.26
CA HIS A 125 -7.35 1.91 -10.54
C HIS A 125 -8.54 2.87 -10.56
N ASN A 126 -9.67 2.48 -9.97
CA ASN A 126 -10.80 3.39 -9.80
C ASN A 126 -10.44 4.63 -8.98
N LEU A 127 -9.46 4.53 -8.05
CA LEU A 127 -8.87 5.62 -7.28
C LEU A 127 -7.67 6.30 -7.97
N ASN A 128 -7.49 6.09 -9.28
CA ASN A 128 -6.42 6.67 -10.10
C ASN A 128 -5.00 6.16 -9.79
N LEU A 129 -4.85 4.99 -9.17
CA LEU A 129 -3.54 4.37 -8.98
C LEU A 129 -3.14 3.57 -10.23
N ALA A 130 -1.92 3.76 -10.72
CA ALA A 130 -1.34 2.92 -11.77
C ALA A 130 -0.60 1.72 -11.17
N HIS A 131 -0.08 0.82 -12.01
CA HIS A 131 0.65 -0.36 -11.55
C HIS A 131 1.91 -0.03 -10.74
N SER A 132 2.36 -1.04 -10.00
CA SER A 132 3.67 -1.10 -9.36
C SER A 132 4.51 -2.21 -10.01
N ASN A 133 5.75 -1.88 -10.36
CA ASN A 133 6.62 -2.70 -11.18
C ASN A 133 7.94 -3.00 -10.46
N GLU A 134 8.54 -4.15 -10.76
CA GLU A 134 9.92 -4.51 -10.38
C GLU A 134 10.45 -5.53 -11.40
N ASP A 135 11.52 -5.21 -12.13
CA ASP A 135 12.06 -6.10 -13.19
C ASP A 135 11.00 -6.54 -14.23
N GLY A 136 10.06 -5.63 -14.52
CA GLY A 136 8.97 -5.77 -15.48
C GLY A 136 7.61 -5.42 -14.89
N ASP A 137 6.63 -5.37 -15.78
CA ASP A 137 5.28 -4.90 -15.47
C ASP A 137 4.61 -5.83 -14.44
N TYR A 138 3.93 -5.24 -13.44
CA TYR A 138 3.12 -5.94 -12.42
C TYR A 138 3.89 -6.88 -11.49
N LYS A 139 5.23 -6.84 -11.50
CA LYS A 139 6.04 -7.81 -10.77
C LYS A 139 6.43 -7.40 -9.36
N ASP A 140 6.15 -6.17 -8.95
CA ASP A 140 6.31 -5.73 -7.56
C ASP A 140 5.36 -6.55 -6.66
N LYS A 141 5.89 -7.30 -5.71
CA LYS A 141 5.09 -8.09 -4.75
C LYS A 141 5.04 -7.43 -3.37
N SER A 142 5.54 -6.20 -3.25
CA SER A 142 5.61 -5.47 -1.97
C SER A 142 4.30 -4.75 -1.61
N GLY A 143 3.37 -4.60 -2.56
CA GLY A 143 2.08 -3.97 -2.30
C GLY A 143 0.99 -4.28 -3.33
N MET A 144 -0.20 -3.73 -3.09
CA MET A 144 -1.44 -4.16 -3.76
C MET A 144 -1.58 -3.76 -5.25
N MET A 145 -0.81 -2.77 -5.75
CA MET A 145 -0.86 -2.36 -7.18
C MET A 145 0.13 -3.13 -8.08
N GLY A 146 0.84 -4.12 -7.55
CA GLY A 146 1.69 -5.00 -8.35
C GLY A 146 1.02 -6.36 -8.58
N PHE A 147 1.66 -7.44 -8.12
CA PHE A 147 1.16 -8.79 -8.35
C PHE A 147 -0.09 -9.13 -7.51
N SER A 148 -1.12 -9.72 -8.15
CA SER A 148 -2.33 -10.21 -7.47
C SER A 148 -2.27 -11.72 -7.19
N TYR A 149 -2.92 -12.13 -6.11
CA TYR A 149 -2.94 -13.49 -5.57
C TYR A 149 -4.38 -14.02 -5.51
N SER A 150 -4.55 -15.28 -5.86
CA SER A 150 -5.84 -16.00 -5.78
C SER A 150 -6.11 -16.48 -4.35
N LEU A 151 -6.24 -15.54 -3.42
CA LEU A 151 -6.46 -15.77 -1.99
C LEU A 151 -7.59 -14.87 -1.51
N ASP A 152 -8.54 -15.45 -0.79
CA ASP A 152 -9.75 -14.77 -0.31
C ASP A 152 -9.39 -13.73 0.75
N ASP A 153 -8.82 -14.17 1.88
CA ASP A 153 -8.49 -13.33 3.03
C ASP A 153 -7.05 -12.74 3.02
N GLY A 154 -6.39 -12.65 1.87
CA GLY A 154 -5.01 -12.17 1.84
C GLY A 154 -4.30 -12.16 0.49
N PRO A 155 -2.97 -11.99 0.49
CA PRO A 155 -2.14 -11.56 1.62
C PRO A 155 -2.53 -10.18 2.18
N LEU A 156 -2.32 -10.00 3.50
CA LEU A 156 -2.48 -8.70 4.16
C LEU A 156 -1.31 -7.78 3.78
N MET A 157 -1.56 -6.85 2.86
CA MET A 157 -0.58 -5.87 2.38
C MET A 157 -1.24 -4.53 2.13
N CYS A 158 -0.48 -3.46 2.28
CA CYS A 158 -0.92 -2.13 1.84
C CYS A 158 -0.29 -1.75 0.51
N PHE A 159 -0.59 -0.56 0.02
CA PHE A 159 0.09 -0.03 -1.14
C PHE A 159 1.52 0.39 -0.80
N ASN A 160 2.38 0.45 -1.82
CA ASN A 160 3.73 0.98 -1.65
C ASN A 160 3.70 2.51 -1.41
N ALA A 161 4.87 3.04 -1.04
CA ALA A 161 5.04 4.45 -0.64
C ALA A 161 4.48 5.46 -1.64
N ALA A 162 4.72 5.25 -2.94
CA ALA A 162 4.26 6.14 -3.99
C ALA A 162 2.73 6.27 -4.02
N LYS A 163 2.01 5.15 -3.87
CA LYS A 163 0.55 5.17 -3.89
C LYS A 163 -0.02 5.75 -2.60
N SER A 164 0.58 5.43 -1.45
CA SER A 164 0.20 6.03 -0.17
C SER A 164 0.35 7.56 -0.18
N TRP A 165 1.42 8.06 -0.81
CA TRP A 165 1.62 9.48 -1.04
C TRP A 165 0.53 10.06 -1.95
N GLN A 166 0.26 9.42 -3.10
CA GLN A 166 -0.75 9.87 -4.05
C GLN A 166 -2.14 10.01 -3.41
N LEU A 167 -2.48 9.10 -2.49
CA LEU A 167 -3.77 9.08 -1.79
C LEU A 167 -3.82 10.06 -0.61
N GLY A 168 -2.71 10.66 -0.20
CA GLY A 168 -2.64 11.56 0.95
C GLY A 168 -2.92 10.87 2.29
N TRP A 169 -2.75 9.56 2.40
CA TRP A 169 -3.22 8.83 3.58
C TRP A 169 -2.51 9.14 4.89
N TYR A 170 -1.38 9.84 4.87
CA TYR A 170 -0.58 10.11 6.07
C TYR A 170 -0.14 11.58 6.20
N ASP A 171 -0.66 12.45 5.33
CA ASP A 171 -0.22 13.86 5.18
C ASP A 171 -0.78 14.83 6.23
N ASP A 172 -1.69 14.36 7.09
CA ASP A 172 -2.29 15.07 8.21
C ASP A 172 -1.40 15.08 9.48
N THR A 173 -0.16 14.61 9.35
CA THR A 173 0.85 14.60 10.41
C THR A 173 2.21 15.04 9.87
N ASP A 174 3.12 15.44 10.76
CA ASP A 174 4.53 15.71 10.41
C ASP A 174 5.35 14.43 10.09
N GLN A 175 4.69 13.27 9.97
CA GLN A 175 5.31 11.98 9.67
C GLN A 175 5.48 11.72 8.16
N VAL A 176 5.01 12.64 7.32
CA VAL A 176 5.33 12.69 5.90
C VAL A 176 6.34 13.82 5.69
N LYS A 177 7.55 13.48 5.25
CA LYS A 177 8.61 14.46 5.00
C LYS A 177 8.92 14.57 3.52
N THR A 178 9.26 15.79 3.09
CA THR A 178 9.80 16.05 1.76
C THR A 178 11.21 16.59 1.91
N MET A 179 12.14 16.02 1.15
CA MET A 179 13.54 16.42 1.08
C MET A 179 13.89 16.82 -0.36
N SER A 180 14.76 17.80 -0.55
CA SER A 180 15.20 18.24 -1.88
C SER A 180 16.58 18.90 -1.81
N VAL A 181 17.16 19.19 -2.98
CA VAL A 181 18.46 19.88 -3.08
C VAL A 181 18.39 21.31 -2.49
N ASN A 182 17.27 22.02 -2.67
CA ASN A 182 17.12 23.41 -2.24
C ASN A 182 16.32 23.55 -0.93
N GLY A 183 15.99 22.43 -0.27
CA GLY A 183 15.21 22.36 0.96
C GLY A 183 15.92 21.60 2.07
N VAL A 184 15.20 20.74 2.78
CA VAL A 184 15.81 19.80 3.74
C VAL A 184 16.59 18.75 2.95
N SER A 185 17.91 18.79 3.03
CA SER A 185 18.79 17.91 2.25
C SER A 185 19.29 16.69 3.04
N SER A 186 19.06 16.62 4.35
CA SER A 186 19.46 15.46 5.16
C SER A 186 18.44 15.09 6.23
N TYR A 187 18.40 13.80 6.55
CA TYR A 187 17.64 13.24 7.67
C TYR A 187 18.41 12.06 8.26
N THR A 188 18.67 12.09 9.56
CA THR A 188 19.15 10.93 10.30
C THR A 188 18.20 10.65 11.44
N GLY A 189 17.73 9.42 11.52
CA GLY A 189 16.83 9.00 12.57
C GLY A 189 16.00 7.79 12.19
N PRO A 190 15.09 7.38 13.08
CA PRO A 190 14.22 6.25 12.84
C PRO A 190 13.09 6.56 11.83
N LEU A 191 12.94 5.70 10.84
CA LEU A 191 11.84 5.61 9.89
C LEU A 191 10.86 4.54 10.39
N SER A 192 9.67 4.96 10.79
CA SER A 192 8.65 4.06 11.35
C SER A 192 7.92 3.30 10.25
N GLY A 193 7.49 2.09 10.55
CA GLY A 193 6.64 1.31 9.64
C GLY A 193 5.25 1.89 9.52
N ILE A 194 4.62 1.72 8.36
CA ILE A 194 3.26 2.22 8.07
C ILE A 194 2.23 1.78 9.11
N VAL A 195 2.39 0.55 9.65
CA VAL A 195 1.52 -0.05 10.67
C VAL A 195 1.60 0.62 12.05
N HIS A 196 2.52 1.57 12.21
CA HIS A 196 2.73 2.35 13.42
C HIS A 196 2.33 3.81 13.29
N TYR A 197 1.72 4.22 12.18
CA TYR A 197 1.38 5.62 11.90
C TYR A 197 0.56 6.28 13.03
N ASN A 198 -0.50 5.63 13.53
CA ASN A 198 -1.31 6.15 14.63
C ASN A 198 -1.40 5.19 15.84
N ASP A 199 -0.33 4.43 16.11
CA ASP A 199 -0.29 3.58 17.29
C ASP A 199 -0.13 4.44 18.56
N SER A 200 -1.18 4.51 19.37
CA SER A 200 -1.19 5.23 20.65
C SER A 200 -0.27 4.63 21.71
N ASN A 201 0.12 3.35 21.55
CA ASN A 201 1.06 2.66 22.41
C ASN A 201 2.50 2.72 21.89
N ASN A 202 2.72 3.29 20.70
CA ASN A 202 4.06 3.48 20.18
C ASN A 202 4.68 4.72 20.84
N PRO A 203 5.78 4.60 21.60
CA PRO A 203 6.43 5.73 22.26
C PRO A 203 6.98 6.78 21.28
N ILE A 204 6.94 6.48 19.98
CA ILE A 204 7.41 7.34 18.90
C ILE A 204 6.28 8.06 18.13
N ARG A 205 5.07 8.05 18.70
CA ARG A 205 3.91 8.72 18.13
C ARG A 205 4.25 10.17 17.73
N ASN A 206 3.95 10.51 16.48
CA ASN A 206 4.03 11.87 15.90
C ASN A 206 5.43 12.49 15.71
N THR A 207 6.55 11.78 15.89
CA THR A 207 7.89 12.40 15.70
C THR A 207 8.71 11.79 14.57
N ASN A 208 8.49 10.51 14.28
CA ASN A 208 9.21 9.85 13.19
C ASN A 208 8.44 9.91 11.87
N PRO A 209 9.16 10.12 10.76
CA PRO A 209 8.57 9.90 9.46
C PRO A 209 8.18 8.43 9.30
N ILE A 210 7.07 8.20 8.61
CA ILE A 210 6.71 6.89 8.07
C ILE A 210 6.92 6.83 6.55
N LEU A 211 6.98 8.00 5.91
CA LEU A 211 7.18 8.17 4.48
C LEU A 211 8.03 9.43 4.25
N ILE A 212 9.09 9.26 3.47
CA ILE A 212 9.96 10.37 3.06
C ILE A 212 9.97 10.45 1.53
N LYS A 213 9.53 11.57 0.98
CA LYS A 213 9.67 11.92 -0.43
C LYS A 213 11.04 12.57 -0.65
N LEU A 214 11.82 12.06 -1.59
CA LEU A 214 13.01 12.71 -2.14
C LEU A 214 12.59 13.37 -3.45
N ASN A 215 12.41 14.68 -3.40
CA ASN A 215 11.84 15.52 -4.45
C ASN A 215 12.92 15.98 -5.44
N GLN A 216 12.75 15.65 -6.71
CA GLN A 216 13.59 16.13 -7.82
C GLN A 216 12.93 17.35 -8.46
N GLU A 217 13.20 18.56 -7.95
CA GLU A 217 12.53 19.80 -8.37
C GLU A 217 12.63 20.15 -9.87
N SER A 218 13.63 19.59 -10.56
CA SER A 218 13.91 19.77 -11.99
C SER A 218 13.43 18.58 -12.85
N ASP A 219 12.88 17.53 -12.24
CA ASP A 219 12.25 16.37 -12.86
C ASP A 219 10.80 16.29 -12.35
N SER A 220 9.98 15.38 -12.89
CA SER A 220 8.70 14.99 -12.28
C SER A 220 8.76 13.60 -11.65
N THR A 221 9.90 12.93 -11.75
CA THR A 221 10.14 11.60 -11.18
C THR A 221 10.74 11.74 -9.80
N ASP A 222 10.01 11.31 -8.78
CA ASP A 222 10.47 11.38 -7.39
C ASP A 222 10.72 10.00 -6.81
N TYR A 223 11.45 9.97 -5.69
CA TYR A 223 11.68 8.75 -4.92
C TYR A 223 10.95 8.82 -3.59
N TYR A 224 10.48 7.67 -3.13
CA TYR A 224 9.69 7.53 -1.92
C TYR A 224 10.29 6.43 -1.06
N VAL A 225 10.63 6.77 0.17
CA VAL A 225 11.33 5.90 1.12
C VAL A 225 10.38 5.57 2.27
N THR A 226 10.19 4.28 2.55
CA THR A 226 9.34 3.77 3.65
C THR A 226 9.99 2.55 4.29
N PHE A 227 9.65 2.26 5.55
CA PHE A 227 9.95 0.98 6.17
C PHE A 227 8.74 0.04 6.03
N ASN A 228 8.88 -1.04 5.27
CA ASN A 228 7.77 -1.94 4.96
C ASN A 228 7.58 -3.00 6.06
N SER A 229 7.10 -2.56 7.23
CA SER A 229 6.86 -3.41 8.39
C SER A 229 5.91 -4.58 8.07
N LYS A 230 6.40 -5.82 8.21
CA LYS A 230 5.62 -7.04 7.97
C LYS A 230 4.93 -7.52 9.25
N THR A 231 4.02 -6.71 9.78
CA THR A 231 3.18 -7.04 10.94
C THR A 231 1.76 -6.51 10.79
N SER A 232 0.85 -6.87 11.71
CA SER A 232 -0.53 -6.37 11.73
C SER A 232 -1.23 -6.55 10.37
N PHE A 233 -1.92 -5.52 9.89
CA PHE A 233 -2.60 -5.46 8.58
C PHE A 233 -1.67 -5.47 7.35
N ASN A 234 -0.34 -5.53 7.55
CA ASN A 234 0.67 -5.67 6.50
C ASN A 234 1.51 -6.97 6.67
N SER A 235 1.07 -7.89 7.54
CA SER A 235 1.79 -9.13 7.90
C SER A 235 1.92 -10.13 6.75
N GLY A 236 1.08 -10.01 5.72
CA GLY A 236 1.09 -10.84 4.53
C GLY A 236 2.08 -10.39 3.45
N THR A 237 2.81 -9.27 3.66
CA THR A 237 3.78 -8.72 2.70
C THR A 237 4.65 -9.81 2.08
N ALA A 238 4.51 -9.99 0.76
CA ALA A 238 5.16 -11.08 0.03
C ALA A 238 6.62 -10.75 -0.35
N GLU A 239 6.96 -9.46 -0.39
CA GLU A 239 8.29 -8.97 -0.77
C GLU A 239 8.66 -7.70 -0.02
N GLY A 240 9.94 -7.55 0.36
CA GLY A 240 10.40 -6.34 1.03
C GLY A 240 9.99 -6.22 2.50
N GLY A 241 9.44 -7.29 3.10
CA GLY A 241 8.97 -7.26 4.48
C GLY A 241 10.10 -7.01 5.48
N ASN A 242 9.89 -6.05 6.38
CA ASN A 242 10.89 -5.54 7.34
C ASN A 242 12.16 -5.01 6.66
N GLN A 243 12.02 -4.37 5.50
CA GLN A 243 13.11 -3.68 4.80
C GLN A 243 12.76 -2.22 4.55
N VAL A 244 13.77 -1.37 4.35
CA VAL A 244 13.55 -0.02 3.84
C VAL A 244 13.40 -0.11 2.32
N MET A 245 12.25 0.33 1.84
CA MET A 245 11.85 0.28 0.45
C MET A 245 12.06 1.64 -0.19
N ILE A 246 12.63 1.65 -1.40
CA ILE A 246 12.76 2.85 -2.21
C ILE A 246 12.01 2.59 -3.51
N VAL A 247 11.01 3.42 -3.77
CA VAL A 247 10.18 3.36 -4.98
C VAL A 247 10.32 4.67 -5.73
N ARG A 248 10.40 4.63 -7.07
CA ARG A 248 10.32 5.84 -7.91
C ARG A 248 9.01 5.90 -8.67
N VAL A 249 8.52 7.11 -8.94
CA VAL A 249 7.31 7.34 -9.75
C VAL A 249 7.35 8.72 -10.39
N GLY A 250 6.82 8.84 -11.61
CA GLY A 250 6.67 10.11 -12.31
C GLY A 250 5.54 10.99 -11.76
N SER A 251 5.33 12.15 -12.40
CA SER A 251 4.22 13.07 -12.10
C SER A 251 4.09 13.47 -10.62
N GLU A 252 5.21 13.66 -9.93
CA GLU A 252 5.29 14.09 -8.52
C GLU A 252 4.59 13.14 -7.53
N GLY A 253 4.33 11.90 -7.95
CA GLY A 253 3.46 10.95 -7.27
C GLY A 253 2.01 11.42 -7.11
N LYS A 254 1.54 12.37 -7.91
CA LYS A 254 0.17 12.91 -7.86
C LYS A 254 -0.71 12.45 -9.02
N GLY A 255 -0.10 12.14 -10.16
CA GLY A 255 -0.79 11.71 -11.37
C GLY A 255 -0.95 10.18 -11.48
N TYR A 256 -1.64 9.74 -12.54
CA TYR A 256 -1.64 8.34 -12.93
C TYR A 256 -0.28 7.98 -13.54
N ALA A 257 0.62 7.43 -12.72
CA ALA A 257 1.96 7.04 -13.12
C ALA A 257 2.36 5.71 -12.47
N GLU A 258 2.91 4.80 -13.27
CA GLU A 258 3.43 3.55 -12.76
C GLU A 258 4.62 3.81 -11.84
N SER A 259 4.68 3.06 -10.74
CA SER A 259 5.80 3.15 -9.82
C SER A 259 6.71 1.95 -9.97
N GLU A 260 7.99 2.13 -9.68
CA GLU A 260 9.01 1.09 -9.78
C GLU A 260 9.74 0.94 -8.45
N LEU A 261 9.77 -0.29 -7.93
CA LEU A 261 10.59 -0.64 -6.78
C LEU A 261 12.05 -0.70 -7.21
N VAL A 262 12.87 0.23 -6.70
CA VAL A 262 14.28 0.37 -7.12
C VAL A 262 15.26 -0.23 -6.12
N SER A 263 14.88 -0.35 -4.85
CA SER A 263 15.74 -0.96 -3.84
C SER A 263 14.98 -1.45 -2.61
N LYS A 264 15.54 -2.51 -2.02
CA LYS A 264 15.10 -3.17 -0.77
C LYS A 264 16.31 -3.28 0.16
N LEU A 265 16.36 -2.44 1.19
CA LEU A 265 17.54 -2.33 2.05
C LEU A 265 17.34 -3.05 3.39
N ASN A 266 18.27 -3.95 3.69
CA ASN A 266 18.46 -4.54 5.02
C ASN A 266 19.34 -3.63 5.90
N ALA A 267 19.46 -3.95 7.19
CA ALA A 267 20.44 -3.33 8.06
C ALA A 267 21.87 -3.48 7.48
N GLY A 268 22.64 -2.41 7.50
CA GLY A 268 23.94 -2.27 6.85
C GLY A 268 23.88 -1.99 5.34
N GLY A 269 22.69 -1.96 4.74
CA GLY A 269 22.49 -1.68 3.32
C GLY A 269 22.45 -0.17 3.02
N ALA A 270 22.80 0.16 1.77
CA ALA A 270 22.71 1.51 1.24
C ALA A 270 22.29 1.49 -0.23
N TYR A 271 21.66 2.57 -0.68
CA TYR A 271 21.34 2.82 -2.08
C TYR A 271 21.61 4.29 -2.42
N THR A 272 22.30 4.51 -3.54
CA THR A 272 22.60 5.85 -4.05
C THR A 272 21.88 6.07 -5.37
N ILE A 273 21.06 7.11 -5.41
CA ILE A 273 20.44 7.64 -6.61
C ILE A 273 21.45 8.58 -7.28
N PRO A 274 22.00 8.24 -8.45
CA PRO A 274 22.93 9.10 -9.16
C PRO A 274 22.20 10.25 -9.84
N ASN A 275 22.92 11.34 -10.13
CA ASN A 275 22.43 12.50 -10.88
C ASN A 275 21.11 13.08 -10.35
N PHE A 276 20.96 13.13 -9.03
CA PHE A 276 19.73 13.57 -8.38
C PHE A 276 19.43 15.03 -8.73
N ASP A 277 18.17 15.31 -9.08
CA ASP A 277 17.67 16.62 -9.54
C ASP A 277 18.38 17.14 -10.81
N GLY A 278 18.89 16.24 -11.66
CA GLY A 278 19.59 16.61 -12.90
C GLY A 278 20.93 17.32 -12.69
N ARG A 279 21.45 17.31 -11.46
CA ARG A 279 22.76 17.89 -11.08
C ARG A 279 23.78 16.76 -10.90
N SER A 280 25.06 17.08 -10.77
CA SER A 280 26.09 16.12 -10.31
C SER A 280 25.95 15.71 -8.84
N ASN A 281 24.80 15.97 -8.22
CA ASN A 281 24.46 15.57 -6.87
C ASN A 281 24.01 14.11 -6.84
N THR A 282 24.10 13.49 -5.67
CA THR A 282 23.54 12.17 -5.40
C THR A 282 22.56 12.25 -4.24
N ALA A 283 21.60 11.33 -4.18
CA ALA A 283 20.85 11.09 -2.95
C ALA A 283 21.15 9.69 -2.43
N THR A 284 21.65 9.58 -1.20
CA THR A 284 22.00 8.30 -0.57
C THR A 284 21.04 8.01 0.57
N VAL A 285 20.52 6.79 0.59
CA VAL A 285 19.72 6.22 1.69
C VAL A 285 20.51 5.06 2.28
N GLU A 286 20.86 5.15 3.56
CA GLU A 286 21.55 4.11 4.31
C GLU A 286 20.68 3.62 5.46
N VAL A 287 20.78 2.34 5.79
CA VAL A 287 20.07 1.71 6.91
C VAL A 287 21.10 1.20 7.90
N SER A 288 21.24 1.86 9.05
CA SER A 288 22.22 1.43 10.07
C SER A 288 21.73 0.24 10.90
N SER A 289 20.45 0.22 11.26
CA SER A 289 19.83 -0.87 12.01
C SER A 289 18.35 -1.01 11.67
N ILE A 290 17.79 -2.18 11.93
CA ILE A 290 16.35 -2.45 11.89
C ILE A 290 15.95 -2.90 13.30
N ASN A 291 15.02 -2.17 13.90
CA ASN A 291 14.53 -2.42 15.24
C ASN A 291 13.24 -3.25 15.12
N ASP A 292 13.44 -4.56 14.94
CA ASP A 292 12.40 -5.54 14.65
C ASP A 292 11.49 -5.09 13.49
N ALA A 293 10.18 -5.34 13.60
CA ALA A 293 9.20 -4.91 12.62
C ALA A 293 8.63 -3.50 12.93
N THR A 294 9.28 -2.70 13.77
CA THR A 294 8.72 -1.39 14.19
C THR A 294 9.27 -0.24 13.37
N SER A 295 10.60 -0.16 13.26
CA SER A 295 11.28 0.95 12.58
C SER A 295 12.65 0.53 12.05
N ALA A 296 13.19 1.34 11.14
CA ALA A 296 14.57 1.26 10.69
C ALA A 296 15.31 2.56 11.01
N SER A 297 16.54 2.48 11.52
CA SER A 297 17.41 3.65 11.69
C SER A 297 18.03 4.00 10.35
N VAL A 298 17.71 5.16 9.79
CA VAL A 298 18.15 5.59 8.45
C VAL A 298 19.03 6.83 8.49
N SER A 299 19.91 6.93 7.51
CA SER A 299 20.67 8.13 7.16
C SER A 299 20.36 8.46 5.71
N ILE A 300 19.70 9.58 5.45
CA ILE A 300 19.36 10.06 4.13
C ILE A 300 20.06 11.39 3.91
N CYS A 301 20.70 11.54 2.76
CA CYS A 301 21.36 12.78 2.40
C CYS A 301 21.34 13.02 0.89
N ILE A 302 21.21 14.29 0.50
CA ILE A 302 21.17 14.80 -0.87
C ILE A 302 22.32 15.79 -1.07
N GLY A 303 23.20 15.53 -2.04
CA GLY A 303 24.36 16.37 -2.35
C GLY A 303 25.58 16.07 -1.47
N GLU A 304 26.30 17.12 -1.06
CA GLU A 304 27.42 17.00 -0.13
C GLU A 304 26.87 16.73 1.27
N CYS A 305 27.04 15.49 1.71
CA CYS A 305 26.81 15.10 3.09
C CYS A 305 28.05 15.48 3.88
N ASP A 306 27.89 16.14 5.03
CA ASP A 306 28.94 16.06 6.03
C ASP A 306 29.15 14.58 6.30
N ASP A 307 30.36 14.09 5.99
CA ASP A 307 30.79 12.76 6.40
C ASP A 307 30.41 12.64 7.86
N LYS A 308 29.48 11.73 8.17
CA LYS A 308 29.30 11.30 9.55
C LYS A 308 30.70 10.94 10.01
N SER A 309 31.17 11.66 11.01
CA SER A 309 32.34 11.30 11.77
C SER A 309 32.34 9.78 11.89
N THR A 310 33.32 9.16 11.23
CA THR A 310 33.72 7.78 11.48
C THR A 310 33.55 7.51 12.98
N PRO A 311 32.89 6.42 13.40
CA PRO A 311 32.63 6.17 14.81
C PRO A 311 33.93 6.39 15.59
N THR A 312 33.93 7.44 16.41
CA THR A 312 35.13 7.91 17.09
C THR A 312 35.53 6.82 18.07
N VAL A 313 36.57 6.06 17.68
CA VAL A 313 37.32 5.07 18.47
C VAL A 313 36.48 4.00 19.19
N SER A 314 36.86 2.73 19.00
CA SER A 314 36.46 1.67 19.94
C SER A 314 36.68 2.15 21.38
N PRO A 315 35.76 1.85 22.33
CA PRO A 315 35.92 2.27 23.70
C PRO A 315 37.32 1.85 24.16
N THR A 316 38.13 2.83 24.53
CA THR A 316 39.40 2.57 25.20
C THR A 316 39.07 1.64 26.37
N PRO A 317 39.76 0.49 26.53
CA PRO A 317 39.51 -0.39 27.65
C PRO A 317 39.53 0.46 28.93
N HIS A 318 38.38 0.57 29.58
CA HIS A 318 38.30 1.24 30.85
C HIS A 318 39.16 0.40 31.78
N GLY A 319 40.29 0.94 32.22
CA GLY A 319 41.11 0.28 33.21
C GLY A 319 40.21 -0.07 34.40
N CYS A 320 40.22 -1.33 34.80
CA CYS A 320 39.48 -1.80 35.96
C CYS A 320 39.88 -0.94 37.18
N ALA A 321 39.08 0.08 37.49
CA ALA A 321 38.98 0.56 38.84
C ALA A 321 38.12 -0.47 39.58
N THR A 322 38.73 -1.13 40.55
CA THR A 322 38.07 -2.00 41.51
C THR A 322 37.10 -1.18 42.35
N GLU A 323 35.90 -0.94 41.85
CA GLU A 323 34.73 -0.69 42.69
C GLU A 323 33.86 -1.93 42.66
N ILE A 324 33.72 -2.54 43.83
CA ILE A 324 32.79 -3.63 44.07
C ILE A 324 31.39 -3.02 43.96
N VAL A 325 30.65 -3.40 42.94
CA VAL A 325 29.22 -3.10 42.82
C VAL A 325 28.49 -4.33 43.35
N ASP A 326 27.86 -4.19 44.52
CA ASP A 326 26.97 -5.22 45.06
C ASP A 326 25.70 -5.29 44.20
N PHE A 327 25.39 -6.47 43.67
CA PHE A 327 24.13 -6.75 42.99
C PHE A 327 23.28 -7.64 43.90
N GLU A 328 22.04 -7.22 44.15
CA GLU A 328 21.02 -8.06 44.78
C GLU A 328 20.25 -8.79 43.67
N ILE A 329 20.29 -10.13 43.69
CA ILE A 329 19.56 -10.99 42.75
C ILE A 329 18.44 -11.67 43.53
N ASP A 330 17.20 -11.28 43.25
CA ASP A 330 16.01 -11.98 43.74
C ASP A 330 15.63 -13.12 42.78
N ILE A 331 15.77 -14.37 43.24
CA ILE A 331 15.32 -15.55 42.50
C ILE A 331 13.88 -15.85 42.93
N VAL A 332 12.91 -15.52 42.08
CA VAL A 332 11.51 -15.87 42.30
C VAL A 332 11.25 -17.23 41.66
N THR A 333 11.03 -18.27 42.46
CA THR A 333 10.62 -19.60 42.00
C THR A 333 9.12 -19.60 41.67
N ASP A 334 8.72 -20.20 40.56
CA ASP A 334 7.31 -20.39 40.25
C ASP A 334 6.71 -21.44 41.20
N LYS A 335 5.61 -21.09 41.86
CA LYS A 335 4.91 -21.96 42.81
C LYS A 335 4.12 -23.04 42.06
N TYR A 336 4.82 -24.00 41.45
CA TYR A 336 4.19 -25.22 40.92
C TYR A 336 3.72 -26.09 42.11
N PRO A 337 2.42 -26.36 42.28
CA PRO A 337 1.94 -27.32 43.27
C PRO A 337 2.11 -28.75 42.75
N ASN A 338 2.55 -29.66 43.64
CA ASN A 338 2.43 -31.11 43.46
C ASN A 338 0.96 -31.54 43.41
#